data_AF-A0A453ADQ2-F1
#
_entry.id   AF-A0A453ADQ2-F1
#
_cell.length_a   1.000
_cell.length_b   1.000
_cell.length_c   1.000
_cell.angle_alpha   90.00
_cell.angle_beta   90.00
_cell.angle_gamma   90.00
#
_symmetry.space_group_name_H-M   'P 1'
#
loop_
_entity.id
_entity.type
_entity.pdbx_description
1 polymer ?
#
loop_
_entity_poly.entity_id
_entity_poly.type
_entity_poly.pdbx_seq_one_letter_code
_entity_poly.pdbx_strand_id
1 'polypeptide(L)'
;MRIGKDVGTGAEWSLSSWRHAYDPSASDFRYVMDTRGSPELHIWRKGRKTYRTGPWNGLRFSGIPEMATYKGMFEFQFTDTADEVSYMYHACDGSPPSRVVLHESGVIKRMVWDSAALRWRSFWSGPRDECDRYGVCGAFGVCNEVDAVVCSCVWGFLPRSPVEWGMRNASGGCARSTPLQCGGGAGDEDGFHALRGVKLPETHGSSVDAGASLEECGRRCLANCSCTAYAASDIRGGGGGSGCILWFGELVDTRFIDGGQDLFVRLTLRLHLQSQSRLRSLSQSSLY
;
A
#
# COMPACT_ATOMS: atom_id res chain seq x y z
N MET A 1 11.90 8.77 18.47
CA MET A 1 11.40 9.89 17.65
C MET A 1 10.08 9.48 17.03
N ARG A 2 9.14 10.42 16.88
CA ARG A 2 7.82 10.18 16.29
C ARG A 2 7.74 10.80 14.89
N ILE A 3 7.00 10.16 13.98
CA ILE A 3 6.61 10.72 12.68
C ILE A 3 5.10 10.61 12.61
N GLY A 4 4.39 11.70 12.36
CA GLY A 4 2.95 11.72 12.45
C GLY A 4 2.38 13.11 12.59
N LYS A 5 1.21 13.21 13.20
CA LYS A 5 0.48 14.43 13.40
C LYS A 5 -0.30 14.38 14.71
N ASP A 6 -0.28 15.50 15.43
CA ASP A 6 -1.24 15.79 16.48
C ASP A 6 -2.53 16.32 15.82
N VAL A 7 -3.64 15.64 16.03
CA VAL A 7 -4.91 15.91 15.35
C VAL A 7 -5.55 17.19 15.89
N GLY A 8 -5.46 17.42 17.19
CA GLY A 8 -6.09 18.57 17.86
C GLY A 8 -5.41 19.90 17.53
N THR A 9 -4.08 19.94 17.52
CA THR A 9 -3.29 21.14 17.23
C THR A 9 -2.93 21.29 15.75
N GLY A 10 -2.99 20.19 14.99
CA GLY A 10 -2.53 20.13 13.61
C GLY A 10 -1.00 20.07 13.46
N ALA A 11 -0.25 20.00 14.56
CA ALA A 11 1.21 19.94 14.52
C ALA A 11 1.70 18.66 13.82
N GLU A 12 2.62 18.81 12.87
CA GLU A 12 3.15 17.71 12.07
C GLU A 12 4.58 17.38 12.50
N TRP A 13 4.85 16.10 12.74
CA TRP A 13 6.20 15.57 12.94
C TRP A 13 6.62 14.82 11.67
N SER A 14 7.46 15.44 10.85
CA SER A 14 7.93 14.89 9.58
C SER A 14 9.45 14.89 9.46
N LEU A 15 9.98 14.17 8.46
CA LEU A 15 11.39 14.29 8.08
C LEU A 15 11.52 15.21 6.88
N SER A 16 12.54 16.06 6.90
CA SER A 16 13.00 16.79 5.71
C SER A 16 14.43 16.40 5.44
N SER A 17 14.80 16.16 4.19
CA SER A 17 16.20 15.87 3.88
C SER A 17 17.02 17.14 3.80
N TRP A 18 18.33 16.95 3.96
CA TRP A 18 19.31 18.00 3.69
C TRP A 18 19.34 18.33 2.20
N ARG A 19 19.74 19.56 1.88
CA ARG A 19 19.91 19.99 0.49
C ARG A 19 21.00 19.17 -0.22
N HIS A 20 22.09 18.89 0.48
CA HIS A 20 23.12 17.92 0.08
C HIS A 20 23.98 17.55 1.30
N ALA A 21 24.90 16.59 1.14
CA ALA A 21 25.75 16.05 2.22
C ALA A 21 26.54 17.08 3.07
N TYR A 22 26.69 18.32 2.60
CA TYR A 22 27.45 19.39 3.26
C TYR A 22 26.60 20.64 3.58
N ASP A 23 25.31 20.62 3.25
CA ASP A 23 24.37 21.71 3.55
C ASP A 23 23.14 21.14 4.28
N PRO A 24 23.03 21.33 5.60
CA PRO A 24 21.91 20.83 6.39
C PRO A 24 20.62 21.62 6.21
N SER A 25 20.60 22.66 5.37
CA SER A 25 19.36 23.36 5.03
C SER A 25 18.35 22.40 4.41
N ALA A 26 17.05 22.68 4.64
CA ALA A 26 15.99 21.83 4.13
C ALA A 26 15.97 21.80 2.59
N SER A 27 15.81 20.59 2.05
CA SER A 27 15.56 20.36 0.62
C SER A 27 14.06 20.34 0.29
N ASP A 28 13.75 20.02 -0.97
CA ASP A 28 12.37 19.83 -1.45
C ASP A 28 11.74 18.50 -1.03
N PHE A 29 12.51 17.56 -0.46
CA PHE A 29 12.02 16.24 -0.07
C PHE A 29 11.52 16.23 1.38
N ARG A 30 10.29 15.76 1.56
CA ARG A 30 9.67 15.57 2.88
C ARG A 30 9.04 14.20 3.01
N TYR A 31 9.16 13.58 4.18
CA TYR A 31 8.50 12.32 4.51
C TYR A 31 7.45 12.56 5.58
N VAL A 32 6.18 12.42 5.19
CA VAL A 32 5.02 12.96 5.92
C VAL A 32 3.93 11.90 6.05
N MET A 33 3.19 11.93 7.17
CA MET A 33 2.02 11.09 7.39
C MET A 33 0.76 11.75 6.83
N ASP A 34 0.09 11.08 5.88
CA ASP A 34 -1.24 11.43 5.40
C ASP A 34 -2.28 10.66 6.20
N THR A 35 -3.25 11.37 6.79
CA THR A 35 -4.29 10.81 7.66
C THR A 35 -5.69 10.86 7.01
N ARG A 36 -5.79 11.13 5.70
CA ARG A 36 -7.06 11.29 4.97
C ARG A 36 -7.59 9.95 4.44
N GLY A 37 -7.66 8.95 5.31
CA GLY A 37 -7.97 7.56 5.00
C GLY A 37 -7.35 6.66 6.07
N SER A 38 -7.01 5.40 5.72
CA SER A 38 -6.11 4.62 6.59
C SER A 38 -4.72 5.24 6.54
N PRO A 39 -4.10 5.65 7.67
CA PRO A 39 -2.96 6.55 7.60
C PRO A 39 -1.72 5.94 6.94
N GLU A 40 -1.05 6.73 6.10
CA GLU A 40 0.09 6.30 5.28
C GLU A 40 1.26 7.29 5.37
N LEU A 41 2.48 6.81 5.19
CA LEU A 41 3.64 7.68 5.03
C LEU A 41 4.00 7.85 3.54
N HIS A 42 4.33 9.07 3.14
CA HIS A 42 4.68 9.42 1.76
C HIS A 42 5.96 10.25 1.71
N ILE A 43 6.77 10.02 0.67
CA ILE A 43 7.81 10.99 0.28
C ILE A 43 7.20 11.93 -0.76
N TRP A 44 7.31 13.22 -0.47
CA TRP A 44 6.92 14.31 -1.35
C TRP A 44 8.16 15.03 -1.87
N ARG A 45 8.10 15.49 -3.12
CA ARG A 45 9.07 16.41 -3.72
C ARG A 45 8.33 17.53 -4.44
N LYS A 46 8.50 18.78 -4.02
CA LYS A 46 7.83 19.96 -4.62
C LYS A 46 6.32 19.74 -4.84
N GLY A 47 5.62 19.19 -3.85
CA GLY A 47 4.18 18.94 -3.90
C GLY A 47 3.74 17.73 -4.74
N ARG A 48 4.66 16.87 -5.21
CA ARG A 48 4.34 15.60 -5.88
C ARG A 48 4.78 14.41 -5.03
N LYS A 49 3.93 13.38 -4.92
CA LYS A 49 4.30 12.10 -4.30
C LYS A 49 5.32 11.38 -5.17
N THR A 50 6.39 10.88 -4.56
CA THR A 50 7.43 10.09 -5.25
C THR A 50 7.53 8.66 -4.73
N TYR A 51 7.10 8.42 -3.50
CA TYR A 51 7.08 7.13 -2.84
C TYR A 51 5.94 7.08 -1.81
N ARG A 52 5.35 5.90 -1.63
CA ARG A 52 4.35 5.63 -0.60
C ARG A 52 4.74 4.38 0.17
N THR A 53 4.73 4.47 1.49
CA THR A 53 5.05 3.36 2.39
C THR A 53 3.89 2.38 2.54
N GLY A 54 2.66 2.84 2.37
CA GLY A 54 1.44 2.06 2.53
C GLY A 54 0.78 2.24 3.91
N PRO A 55 -0.48 1.82 4.08
CA PRO A 55 -1.15 1.86 5.38
C PRO A 55 -0.50 0.92 6.39
N TRP A 56 -0.69 1.24 7.67
CA TRP A 56 -0.41 0.30 8.77
C TRP A 56 -1.48 -0.80 8.81
N ASN A 57 -1.06 -2.06 8.86
CA ASN A 57 -1.98 -3.21 8.82
C ASN A 57 -2.13 -3.94 10.16
N GLY A 58 -1.84 -3.26 11.27
CA GLY A 58 -1.83 -3.84 12.61
C GLY A 58 -0.48 -4.45 13.03
N LEU A 59 0.38 -4.82 12.07
CA LEU A 59 1.71 -5.40 12.35
C LEU A 59 2.86 -4.59 11.73
N ARG A 60 2.66 -4.05 10.53
CA ARG A 60 3.68 -3.37 9.73
C ARG A 60 3.03 -2.44 8.71
N PHE A 61 3.83 -1.61 8.05
CA PHE A 61 3.37 -0.91 6.86
C PHE A 61 3.27 -1.88 5.68
N SER A 62 2.19 -1.78 4.88
CA SER A 62 1.91 -2.72 3.79
C SER A 62 2.99 -2.76 2.71
N GLY A 63 3.73 -1.66 2.51
CA GLY A 63 4.86 -1.60 1.57
C GLY A 63 6.20 -2.02 2.17
N ILE A 64 6.29 -2.40 3.44
CA ILE A 64 7.55 -2.81 4.10
C ILE A 64 7.35 -4.15 4.84
N PRO A 65 7.13 -5.27 4.11
CA PRO A 65 7.02 -6.58 4.72
C PRO A 65 8.26 -6.97 5.54
N GLU A 66 9.44 -6.48 5.18
CA GLU A 66 10.70 -6.73 5.86
C GLU A 66 10.66 -6.30 7.34
N MET A 67 9.74 -5.43 7.75
CA MET A 67 9.51 -5.13 9.17
C MET A 67 9.29 -6.37 10.05
N ALA A 68 8.79 -7.47 9.48
CA ALA A 68 8.62 -8.73 10.18
C ALA A 68 9.96 -9.42 10.53
N THR A 69 11.02 -9.21 9.75
CA THR A 69 12.35 -9.80 10.02
C THR A 69 13.12 -9.01 11.08
N TYR A 70 12.60 -7.86 11.51
CA TYR A 70 13.25 -6.97 12.48
C TYR A 70 12.87 -7.31 13.93
N LYS A 71 12.06 -8.36 14.12
CA LYS A 71 11.60 -8.84 15.42
C LYS A 71 12.79 -9.11 16.33
N GLY A 72 12.74 -8.57 17.54
CA GLY A 72 13.81 -8.68 18.54
C GLY A 72 14.90 -7.60 18.44
N MET A 73 14.94 -6.81 17.35
CA MET A 73 15.78 -5.62 17.26
C MET A 73 15.01 -4.33 17.45
N PHE A 74 13.81 -4.25 16.87
CA PHE A 74 12.98 -3.06 16.93
C PHE A 74 11.54 -3.42 17.30
N GLU A 75 10.97 -2.66 18.23
CA GLU A 75 9.54 -2.64 18.53
C GLU A 75 8.91 -1.44 17.81
N PHE A 76 7.88 -1.72 17.03
CA PHE A 76 7.15 -0.71 16.27
C PHE A 76 5.86 -0.36 16.98
N GLN A 77 5.60 0.93 17.14
CA GLN A 77 4.36 1.43 17.69
C GLN A 77 3.70 2.34 16.66
N PHE A 78 2.42 2.07 16.43
CA PHE A 78 1.56 2.90 15.60
C PHE A 78 0.36 3.32 16.43
N THR A 79 0.13 4.61 16.49
CA THR A 79 -0.99 5.24 17.21
C THR A 79 -1.93 5.83 16.17
N ASP A 80 -3.21 5.51 16.28
CA ASP A 80 -4.29 6.07 15.45
C ASP A 80 -5.48 6.33 16.36
N THR A 81 -5.51 7.51 16.96
CA THR A 81 -6.53 7.96 17.89
C THR A 81 -7.09 9.31 17.46
N ALA A 82 -8.14 9.78 18.14
CA ALA A 82 -8.71 11.10 17.90
C ALA A 82 -7.72 12.25 18.17
N ASP A 83 -6.69 12.01 18.99
CA ASP A 83 -5.71 13.04 19.40
C ASP A 83 -4.41 12.96 18.60
N GLU A 84 -3.97 11.75 18.24
CA GLU A 84 -2.66 11.52 17.62
C GLU A 84 -2.73 10.42 16.57
N VAL A 85 -2.11 10.69 15.41
CA VAL A 85 -1.80 9.66 14.42
C VAL A 85 -0.30 9.65 14.21
N SER A 86 0.39 8.59 14.62
CA SER A 86 1.86 8.57 14.57
C SER A 86 2.46 7.17 14.49
N TYR A 87 3.70 7.15 14.01
CA TYR A 87 4.58 6.00 14.00
C TYR A 87 5.85 6.31 14.80
N MET A 88 6.25 5.35 15.63
CA MET A 88 7.55 5.36 16.29
C MET A 88 8.12 3.96 16.39
N TYR A 89 9.40 3.88 16.74
CA TYR A 89 10.04 2.63 17.08
C TYR A 89 10.98 2.80 18.27
N HIS A 90 11.16 1.70 19.00
CA HIS A 90 12.15 1.55 20.05
C HIS A 90 13.12 0.45 19.65
N ALA A 91 14.41 0.64 19.96
CA ALA A 91 15.37 -0.45 19.85
C ALA A 91 15.24 -1.33 21.10
N CYS A 92 15.17 -2.66 20.90
CA CYS A 92 15.13 -3.60 22.00
C CYS A 92 16.46 -3.59 22.77
N ASP A 93 16.44 -4.01 24.03
CA ASP A 93 17.64 -4.10 24.86
C ASP A 93 18.74 -4.93 24.17
N GLY A 94 19.96 -4.39 24.16
CA GLY A 94 21.11 -5.01 23.48
C GLY A 94 21.17 -4.78 21.96
N SER A 95 20.17 -4.14 21.35
CA SER A 95 20.19 -3.83 19.92
C SER A 95 21.14 -2.66 19.59
N PRO A 96 21.82 -2.68 18.43
CA PRO A 96 22.66 -1.57 18.01
C PRO A 96 21.84 -0.27 17.81
N PRO A 97 22.48 0.91 17.95
CA PRO A 97 21.85 2.18 17.59
C PRO A 97 21.26 2.16 16.18
N SER A 98 20.07 2.73 16.03
CA SER A 98 19.31 2.74 14.77
C SER A 98 18.68 4.10 14.55
N ARG A 99 18.64 4.55 13.29
CA ARG A 99 17.99 5.81 12.88
C ARG A 99 17.29 5.68 11.54
N VAL A 100 16.18 6.40 11.36
CA VAL A 100 15.51 6.57 10.07
C VAL A 100 15.86 7.94 9.51
N VAL A 101 16.35 7.99 8.27
CA VAL A 101 16.88 9.20 7.63
C VAL A 101 16.31 9.34 6.23
N LEU A 102 15.78 10.52 5.89
CA LEU A 102 15.47 10.88 4.51
C LEU A 102 16.72 11.49 3.86
N HIS A 103 17.29 10.78 2.90
CA HIS A 103 18.50 11.19 2.18
C HIS A 103 18.21 12.32 1.18
N GLU A 104 19.21 13.13 0.83
CA GLU A 104 19.08 14.24 -0.14
C GLU A 104 18.59 13.80 -1.52
N SER A 105 18.81 12.52 -1.87
CA SER A 105 18.33 11.90 -3.11
C SER A 105 16.85 11.50 -3.07
N GLY A 106 16.13 11.77 -1.98
CA GLY A 106 14.73 11.38 -1.82
C GLY A 106 14.51 9.91 -1.47
N VAL A 107 15.54 9.26 -0.89
CA VAL A 107 15.49 7.86 -0.45
C VAL A 107 15.38 7.82 1.07
N ILE A 108 14.32 7.19 1.59
CA ILE A 108 14.18 6.94 3.03
C ILE A 108 15.02 5.72 3.39
N LYS A 109 15.82 5.79 4.46
CA LYS A 109 16.71 4.70 4.91
C LYS A 109 16.53 4.44 6.38
N ARG A 110 16.46 3.16 6.77
CA ARG A 110 16.77 2.73 8.14
C ARG A 110 18.26 2.39 8.19
N MET A 111 18.99 3.11 9.01
CA MET A 111 20.42 2.91 9.24
C MET A 111 20.64 2.26 10.59
N VAL A 112 21.51 1.25 10.65
CA VAL A 112 21.92 0.57 11.89
C VAL A 112 23.43 0.73 12.05
N TRP A 113 23.88 1.02 13.27
CA TRP A 113 25.30 1.18 13.56
C TRP A 113 26.00 -0.18 13.62
N ASP A 114 27.00 -0.37 12.77
CA ASP A 114 27.89 -1.53 12.83
C ASP A 114 29.14 -1.15 13.63
N SER A 115 29.25 -1.69 14.85
CA SER A 115 30.36 -1.44 15.76
C SER A 115 31.68 -2.05 15.29
N ALA A 116 31.65 -3.15 14.53
CA ALA A 116 32.85 -3.79 14.01
C ALA A 116 33.45 -2.98 12.86
N ALA A 117 32.60 -2.46 11.96
CA ALA A 117 33.04 -1.64 10.83
C ALA A 117 33.06 -0.12 11.12
N LEU A 118 32.68 0.30 12.34
CA LEU A 118 32.60 1.70 12.78
C LEU A 118 31.83 2.60 11.81
N ARG A 119 30.71 2.12 11.26
CA ARG A 119 29.91 2.86 10.27
C ARG A 119 28.43 2.55 10.34
N TRP A 120 27.63 3.50 9.88
CA TRP A 120 26.20 3.26 9.61
C TRP A 120 26.04 2.36 8.39
N ARG A 121 25.29 1.26 8.53
CA ARG A 121 24.87 0.41 7.41
C ARG A 121 23.41 0.67 7.08
N SER A 122 23.10 0.71 5.79
CA SER A 122 21.71 0.72 5.31
C SER A 122 21.11 -0.65 5.57
N PHE A 123 20.15 -0.69 6.47
CA PHE A 123 19.43 -1.91 6.86
C PHE A 123 18.17 -2.10 6.00
N TRP A 124 17.55 -0.99 5.59
CA TRP A 124 16.47 -0.96 4.62
C TRP A 124 16.43 0.42 3.94
N SER A 125 15.96 0.47 2.69
CA SER A 125 15.72 1.72 1.98
C SER A 125 14.51 1.67 1.06
N GLY A 126 13.80 2.77 0.93
CA GLY A 126 12.70 2.96 -0.03
C GLY A 126 12.88 4.23 -0.86
N PRO A 127 12.51 4.26 -2.15
CA PRO A 127 12.07 3.12 -2.98
C PRO A 127 13.13 2.01 -3.10
N ARG A 128 12.73 0.75 -3.21
CA ARG A 128 13.64 -0.40 -3.44
C ARG A 128 13.89 -0.68 -4.92
N ASP A 129 12.85 -0.52 -5.72
CA ASP A 129 12.78 -0.91 -7.12
C ASP A 129 11.86 0.05 -7.90
N GLU A 130 11.57 -0.26 -9.16
CA GLU A 130 10.68 0.56 -9.99
C GLU A 130 9.25 0.57 -9.44
N CYS A 131 8.75 -0.57 -8.96
CA CYS A 131 7.40 -0.70 -8.40
C CYS A 131 7.12 0.07 -7.11
N ASP A 132 8.16 0.51 -6.39
CA ASP A 132 8.01 1.39 -5.24
C ASP A 132 7.86 2.87 -5.63
N ARG A 133 8.19 3.26 -6.87
CA ARG A 133 7.95 4.62 -7.34
C ARG A 133 6.44 4.86 -7.43
N TYR A 134 6.02 6.01 -6.94
CA TYR A 134 4.59 6.31 -6.84
C TYR A 134 3.90 6.30 -8.22
N GLY A 135 2.85 5.48 -8.35
CA GLY A 135 1.90 5.55 -9.46
C GLY A 135 2.39 5.05 -10.82
N VAL A 136 3.44 4.20 -10.87
CA VAL A 136 4.05 3.71 -12.13
C VAL A 136 3.05 3.07 -13.09
N CYS A 137 2.09 2.28 -12.58
CA CYS A 137 1.14 1.55 -13.41
C CYS A 137 -0.22 2.26 -13.61
N GLY A 138 -0.36 3.50 -13.15
CA GLY A 138 -1.62 4.26 -13.25
C GLY A 138 -2.79 3.64 -12.48
N ALA A 139 -4.00 4.12 -12.77
CA ALA A 139 -5.23 3.67 -12.13
C ALA A 139 -5.59 2.22 -12.50
N PHE A 140 -5.95 1.39 -11.51
CA PHE A 140 -6.27 -0.04 -11.66
C PHE A 140 -5.17 -0.89 -12.31
N GLY A 141 -3.95 -0.35 -12.43
CA GLY A 141 -2.75 -1.09 -12.77
C GLY A 141 -2.08 -1.63 -11.52
N VAL A 142 -1.46 -2.80 -11.64
CA VAL A 142 -0.72 -3.47 -10.58
C VAL A 142 0.70 -3.72 -11.05
N CYS A 143 1.65 -3.29 -10.22
CA CYS A 143 3.07 -3.43 -10.51
C CYS A 143 3.62 -4.78 -10.03
N ASN A 144 4.44 -5.44 -10.84
CA ASN A 144 5.18 -6.65 -10.50
C ASN A 144 6.63 -6.54 -10.99
N GLU A 145 7.57 -6.41 -10.08
CA GLU A 145 9.00 -6.28 -10.41
C GLU A 145 9.59 -7.57 -11.01
N VAL A 146 8.93 -8.72 -10.79
CA VAL A 146 9.42 -10.02 -11.28
C VAL A 146 9.05 -10.26 -12.75
N ASP A 147 8.02 -9.58 -13.26
CA ASP A 147 7.53 -9.78 -14.62
C ASP A 147 8.37 -9.02 -15.65
N ALA A 148 8.51 -9.58 -16.85
CA ALA A 148 9.16 -8.89 -17.98
C ALA A 148 8.42 -7.61 -18.40
N VAL A 149 7.14 -7.50 -18.05
CA VAL A 149 6.31 -6.30 -18.20
C VAL A 149 5.82 -5.91 -16.82
N VAL A 150 6.43 -4.85 -16.29
CA VAL A 150 6.29 -4.46 -14.88
C VAL A 150 4.84 -4.11 -14.51
N CYS A 151 4.04 -3.63 -15.46
CA CYS A 151 2.64 -3.27 -15.22
C CYS A 151 1.66 -4.24 -15.89
N SER A 152 0.64 -4.64 -15.12
CA SER A 152 -0.52 -5.40 -15.58
C SER A 152 -1.81 -4.72 -15.12
N CYS A 153 -2.94 -4.98 -15.79
CA CYS A 153 -4.24 -4.55 -15.30
C CYS A 153 -4.81 -5.57 -14.31
N VAL A 154 -5.57 -5.11 -13.31
CA VAL A 154 -6.40 -6.00 -12.49
C VAL A 154 -7.29 -6.86 -13.40
N TRP A 155 -7.53 -8.12 -13.04
CA TRP A 155 -8.41 -9.00 -13.79
C TRP A 155 -9.79 -8.34 -14.03
N GLY A 156 -10.29 -8.38 -15.27
CA GLY A 156 -11.51 -7.68 -15.66
C GLY A 156 -11.32 -6.21 -16.07
N PHE A 157 -10.08 -5.74 -16.13
CA PHE A 157 -9.72 -4.42 -16.65
C PHE A 157 -8.82 -4.56 -17.88
N LEU A 158 -8.84 -3.54 -18.73
CA LEU A 158 -8.02 -3.42 -19.93
C LEU A 158 -7.27 -2.08 -19.94
N PRO A 159 -6.11 -1.97 -20.60
CA PRO A 159 -5.40 -0.70 -20.74
C PRO A 159 -6.30 0.36 -21.37
N ARG A 160 -6.29 1.59 -20.84
CA ARG A 160 -7.07 2.69 -21.43
C ARG A 160 -6.60 3.03 -22.84
N SER A 161 -5.29 2.94 -23.06
CA SER A 161 -4.64 3.13 -24.35
C SER A 161 -3.76 1.91 -24.66
N PRO A 162 -4.24 0.96 -25.49
CA PRO A 162 -3.43 -0.17 -25.93
C PRO A 162 -2.14 0.25 -26.64
N VAL A 163 -2.15 1.41 -27.32
CA VAL A 163 -0.98 1.97 -28.02
C VAL A 163 0.09 2.39 -27.02
N GLU A 164 -0.26 3.20 -26.01
CA GLU A 164 0.69 3.61 -24.98
C GLU A 164 1.20 2.40 -24.18
N TRP A 165 0.29 1.47 -23.85
CA TRP A 165 0.65 0.25 -23.15
C TRP A 165 1.66 -0.61 -23.93
N GLY A 166 1.48 -0.73 -25.24
CA GLY A 166 2.41 -1.39 -26.15
C GLY A 166 3.80 -0.73 -26.18
N MET A 167 3.86 0.59 -25.95
CA MET A 167 5.10 1.36 -25.80
C MET A 167 5.67 1.34 -24.38
N ARG A 168 5.15 0.48 -23.49
CA ARG A 168 5.52 0.41 -22.06
C ARG A 168 5.17 1.66 -21.26
N ASN A 169 4.28 2.51 -21.77
CA ASN A 169 3.73 3.63 -21.04
C ASN A 169 2.41 3.22 -20.38
N ALA A 170 2.46 2.88 -19.09
CA ALA A 170 1.29 2.48 -18.29
C ALA A 170 0.65 3.67 -17.53
N SER A 171 1.10 4.90 -17.74
CA SER A 171 0.64 6.07 -16.95
C SER A 171 -0.86 6.35 -17.09
N GLY A 172 -1.46 6.01 -18.24
CA GLY A 172 -2.91 6.09 -18.46
C GLY A 172 -3.73 5.05 -17.68
N GLY A 173 -3.07 4.04 -17.11
CA GLY A 173 -3.70 2.98 -16.33
C GLY A 173 -4.69 2.13 -17.14
N CYS A 174 -5.64 1.56 -16.41
CA CYS A 174 -6.62 0.61 -16.90
C CYS A 174 -8.05 1.12 -16.67
N ALA A 175 -8.99 0.59 -17.46
CA ALA A 175 -10.42 0.81 -17.31
C ALA A 175 -11.14 -0.55 -17.24
N ARG A 176 -12.30 -0.56 -16.57
CA ARG A 176 -13.14 -1.76 -16.46
C ARG A 176 -13.56 -2.21 -17.86
N SER A 177 -13.49 -3.51 -18.12
CA SER A 177 -13.95 -4.07 -19.40
C SER A 177 -15.48 -4.11 -19.51
N THR A 178 -16.18 -4.18 -18.36
CA THR A 178 -17.64 -4.18 -18.27
C THR A 178 -18.12 -3.21 -17.18
N PRO A 179 -19.18 -2.43 -17.44
CA PRO A 179 -19.80 -1.57 -16.43
C PRO A 179 -20.38 -2.37 -15.26
N LEU A 180 -20.25 -1.83 -14.03
CA LEU A 180 -20.89 -2.38 -12.84
C LEU A 180 -22.40 -2.17 -12.90
N GLN A 181 -23.16 -3.10 -12.30
CA GLN A 181 -24.63 -3.08 -12.36
C GLN A 181 -25.28 -2.63 -11.04
N CYS A 182 -24.54 -2.66 -9.93
CA CYS A 182 -25.01 -2.25 -8.60
C CYS A 182 -26.45 -2.68 -8.26
N GLY A 183 -26.73 -3.98 -8.28
CA GLY A 183 -28.03 -4.54 -7.86
C GLY A 183 -29.20 -4.33 -8.82
N GLY A 184 -28.95 -3.85 -10.04
CA GLY A 184 -29.97 -3.65 -11.08
C GLY A 184 -30.39 -4.92 -11.82
N GLY A 185 -31.15 -5.83 -11.16
CA GLY A 185 -31.96 -6.86 -11.84
C GLY A 185 -31.37 -8.28 -11.96
N ALA A 186 -32.26 -9.25 -12.15
CA ALA A 186 -32.02 -10.69 -12.01
C ALA A 186 -31.00 -11.25 -13.03
N GLY A 187 -29.81 -11.61 -12.55
CA GLY A 187 -28.82 -12.41 -13.28
C GLY A 187 -27.40 -11.82 -13.38
N ASP A 188 -27.24 -10.51 -13.14
CA ASP A 188 -25.96 -9.80 -13.32
C ASP A 188 -25.63 -8.93 -12.10
N GLU A 189 -25.43 -9.56 -10.95
CA GLU A 189 -24.96 -8.86 -9.74
C GLU A 189 -23.49 -8.42 -9.86
N ASP A 190 -22.98 -7.64 -8.91
CA ASP A 190 -21.54 -7.40 -8.78
C ASP A 190 -20.92 -8.44 -7.85
N GLY A 191 -19.64 -8.73 -8.03
CA GLY A 191 -18.84 -9.58 -7.15
C GLY A 191 -17.45 -8.99 -6.93
N PHE A 192 -16.53 -9.79 -6.42
CA PHE A 192 -15.17 -9.32 -6.13
C PHE A 192 -14.09 -10.27 -6.64
N HIS A 193 -13.07 -9.71 -7.28
CA HIS A 193 -11.84 -10.43 -7.54
C HIS A 193 -10.85 -10.23 -6.39
N ALA A 194 -10.40 -11.33 -5.79
CA ALA A 194 -9.37 -11.30 -4.75
C ALA A 194 -7.98 -11.19 -5.41
N LEU A 195 -7.43 -9.98 -5.38
CA LEU A 195 -6.05 -9.71 -5.75
C LEU A 195 -5.17 -9.94 -4.53
N ARG A 196 -4.39 -11.03 -4.53
CA ARG A 196 -3.66 -11.51 -3.36
C ARG A 196 -2.21 -11.02 -3.34
N GLY A 197 -1.67 -10.84 -2.14
CA GLY A 197 -0.25 -10.54 -1.95
C GLY A 197 0.16 -9.17 -2.47
N VAL A 198 -0.65 -8.13 -2.19
CA VAL A 198 -0.37 -6.78 -2.65
C VAL A 198 -0.08 -5.80 -1.52
N LYS A 199 0.71 -4.79 -1.84
CA LYS A 199 0.70 -3.50 -1.13
C LYS A 199 -0.64 -2.84 -1.47
N LEU A 200 -1.51 -2.68 -0.47
CA LEU A 200 -2.85 -2.09 -0.66
C LEU A 200 -2.76 -0.73 -1.39
N PRO A 201 -3.75 -0.35 -2.23
CA PRO A 201 -3.74 0.91 -2.96
C PRO A 201 -3.62 2.12 -2.02
N GLU A 202 -3.30 3.29 -2.58
CA GLU A 202 -3.40 4.56 -1.84
C GLU A 202 -4.78 4.71 -1.19
N THR A 203 -4.80 5.13 0.07
CA THR A 203 -6.00 5.13 0.93
C THR A 203 -6.64 6.51 1.01
N HIS A 204 -6.10 7.52 0.32
CA HIS A 204 -6.68 8.86 0.32
C HIS A 204 -8.14 8.81 -0.13
N GLY A 205 -9.06 9.30 0.70
CA GLY A 205 -10.50 9.27 0.45
C GLY A 205 -11.17 7.91 0.68
N SER A 206 -10.46 6.94 1.27
CA SER A 206 -11.05 5.69 1.76
C SER A 206 -11.79 5.89 3.09
N SER A 207 -12.72 4.99 3.40
CA SER A 207 -13.36 4.88 4.71
C SER A 207 -12.76 3.71 5.48
N VAL A 208 -12.52 3.88 6.78
CA VAL A 208 -11.94 2.86 7.66
C VAL A 208 -12.88 2.59 8.84
N ASP A 209 -13.13 1.32 9.12
CA ASP A 209 -13.85 0.85 10.31
C ASP A 209 -13.13 -0.37 10.88
N ALA A 210 -12.37 -0.16 11.97
CA ALA A 210 -11.61 -1.22 12.62
C ALA A 210 -12.49 -2.23 13.37
N GLY A 211 -13.75 -1.89 13.68
CA GLY A 211 -14.69 -2.76 14.38
C GLY A 211 -15.47 -3.71 13.47
N ALA A 212 -15.47 -3.47 12.16
CA ALA A 212 -16.17 -4.31 11.19
C ALA A 212 -15.44 -5.64 10.94
N SER A 213 -16.19 -6.68 10.57
CA SER A 213 -15.61 -7.89 9.99
C SER A 213 -15.33 -7.70 8.50
N LEU A 214 -14.43 -8.52 7.94
CA LEU A 214 -14.15 -8.49 6.51
C LEU A 214 -15.38 -8.85 5.65
N GLU A 215 -16.22 -9.76 6.13
CA GLU A 215 -17.48 -10.13 5.48
C GLU A 215 -18.46 -8.96 5.44
N GLU A 216 -18.64 -8.28 6.58
CA GLU A 216 -19.46 -7.08 6.66
C GLU A 216 -18.91 -5.97 5.74
N CYS A 217 -17.58 -5.86 5.64
CA CYS A 217 -16.93 -4.94 4.71
C CYS A 217 -17.33 -5.19 3.25
N GLY A 218 -17.33 -6.46 2.81
CA GLY A 218 -17.78 -6.84 1.47
C GLY A 218 -19.26 -6.52 1.23
N ARG A 219 -20.12 -6.80 2.21
CA ARG A 219 -21.56 -6.48 2.13
C ARG A 219 -21.81 -4.98 2.02
N ARG A 220 -21.11 -4.17 2.83
CA ARG A 220 -21.18 -2.70 2.77
C ARG A 220 -20.70 -2.16 1.42
N CYS A 221 -19.63 -2.74 0.88
CA CYS A 221 -19.13 -2.36 -0.44
C CYS A 221 -20.16 -2.67 -1.53
N LEU A 222 -20.78 -3.85 -1.54
CA LEU A 222 -21.84 -4.19 -2.52
C LEU A 222 -23.02 -3.22 -2.45
N ALA A 223 -23.45 -2.89 -1.23
CA ALA A 223 -24.56 -1.97 -0.98
C ALA A 223 -24.28 -0.52 -1.40
N ASN A 224 -23.02 -0.12 -1.57
CA ASN A 224 -22.63 1.21 -1.99
C ASN A 224 -22.10 1.19 -3.44
N CYS A 225 -22.86 1.72 -4.40
CA CYS A 225 -22.50 1.70 -5.82
C CYS A 225 -21.19 2.43 -6.16
N SER A 226 -20.74 3.35 -5.30
CA SER A 226 -19.47 4.04 -5.48
C SER A 226 -18.28 3.22 -4.99
N CYS A 227 -18.50 2.16 -4.19
CA CYS A 227 -17.41 1.34 -3.68
C CYS A 227 -16.74 0.53 -4.81
N THR A 228 -15.43 0.65 -4.93
CA THR A 228 -14.63 0.00 -5.98
C THR A 228 -13.78 -1.16 -5.48
N ALA A 229 -13.40 -1.16 -4.21
CA ALA A 229 -12.68 -2.26 -3.56
C ALA A 229 -12.81 -2.20 -2.03
N TYR A 230 -12.47 -3.33 -1.39
CA TYR A 230 -12.31 -3.40 0.05
C TYR A 230 -11.15 -4.30 0.48
N ALA A 231 -10.67 -4.14 1.71
CA ALA A 231 -9.65 -4.98 2.33
C ALA A 231 -9.78 -4.96 3.87
N ALA A 232 -9.13 -5.91 4.54
CA ALA A 232 -8.96 -5.88 5.99
C ALA A 232 -8.00 -4.73 6.37
N SER A 233 -8.34 -3.97 7.42
CA SER A 233 -7.44 -2.94 7.97
C SER A 233 -6.41 -3.52 8.92
N ASP A 234 -6.67 -4.70 9.49
CA ASP A 234 -5.80 -5.37 10.44
C ASP A 234 -5.62 -6.85 10.07
N ILE A 235 -4.37 -7.32 10.04
CA ILE A 235 -4.05 -8.73 9.72
C ILE A 235 -3.66 -9.56 10.95
N ARG A 236 -3.71 -8.98 12.15
CA ARG A 236 -3.49 -9.71 13.40
C ARG A 236 -4.59 -10.77 13.58
N GLY A 237 -4.24 -11.88 14.23
CA GLY A 237 -5.17 -12.97 14.53
C GLY A 237 -5.30 -14.05 13.45
N GLY A 238 -4.66 -13.89 12.29
CA GLY A 238 -4.68 -14.87 11.21
C GLY A 238 -5.99 -14.89 10.41
N GLY A 239 -6.12 -15.85 9.49
CA GLY A 239 -7.25 -15.89 8.56
C GLY A 239 -7.23 -14.73 7.56
N GLY A 240 -8.41 -14.20 7.20
CA GLY A 240 -8.55 -13.07 6.27
C GLY A 240 -8.26 -11.68 6.87
N GLY A 241 -7.95 -11.60 8.17
CA GLY A 241 -7.84 -10.35 8.90
C GLY A 241 -9.19 -9.81 9.39
N SER A 242 -9.15 -8.65 10.04
CA SER A 242 -10.29 -7.94 10.62
C SER A 242 -10.28 -6.45 10.26
N GLY A 243 -11.36 -5.76 10.62
CA GLY A 243 -11.59 -4.38 10.22
C GLY A 243 -11.88 -4.25 8.73
N CYS A 244 -12.09 -3.02 8.30
CA CYS A 244 -12.59 -2.69 6.98
C CYS A 244 -11.97 -1.41 6.45
N ILE A 245 -11.42 -1.48 5.23
CA ILE A 245 -11.08 -0.32 4.41
C ILE A 245 -11.93 -0.39 3.14
N LEU A 246 -12.65 0.68 2.82
CA LEU A 246 -13.46 0.82 1.59
C LEU A 246 -12.91 1.93 0.70
N TRP A 247 -12.73 1.65 -0.59
CA TRP A 247 -12.33 2.63 -1.61
C TRP A 247 -13.51 3.04 -2.47
N PHE A 248 -13.56 4.31 -2.90
CA PHE A 248 -14.69 4.90 -3.64
C PHE A 248 -14.32 5.49 -5.02
N GLY A 249 -13.25 5.01 -5.63
CA GLY A 249 -12.74 5.57 -6.88
C GLY A 249 -11.65 4.72 -7.52
N GLU A 250 -10.74 5.39 -8.22
CA GLU A 250 -9.59 4.73 -8.85
C GLU A 250 -8.63 4.16 -7.80
N LEU A 251 -8.17 2.93 -8.03
CA LEU A 251 -7.14 2.31 -7.18
C LEU A 251 -5.78 2.64 -7.79
N VAL A 252 -4.91 3.30 -7.03
CA VAL A 252 -3.61 3.76 -7.54
C VAL A 252 -2.49 3.23 -6.64
N ASP A 253 -1.31 3.07 -7.22
CA ASP A 253 -0.07 2.70 -6.51
C ASP A 253 -0.11 1.30 -5.87
N THR A 254 -0.74 0.32 -6.56
CA THR A 254 -0.80 -1.07 -6.11
C THR A 254 0.36 -1.88 -6.71
N ARG A 255 0.99 -2.73 -5.92
CA ARG A 255 2.02 -3.67 -6.40
C ARG A 255 1.91 -5.02 -5.73
N PHE A 256 2.38 -6.07 -6.39
CA PHE A 256 2.66 -7.35 -5.73
C PHE A 256 3.88 -7.21 -4.83
N ILE A 257 3.79 -7.83 -3.67
CA ILE A 257 4.87 -7.81 -2.68
C ILE A 257 4.78 -9.05 -1.78
N ASP A 258 5.93 -9.63 -1.46
CA ASP A 258 5.98 -10.83 -0.62
C ASP A 258 5.42 -10.54 0.77
N GLY A 259 4.47 -11.37 1.22
CA GLY A 259 3.74 -11.15 2.47
C GLY A 259 2.77 -9.96 2.43
N GLY A 260 2.39 -9.50 1.23
CA GLY A 260 1.33 -8.51 1.03
C GLY A 260 -0.05 -9.01 1.46
N GLN A 261 -1.05 -8.14 1.33
CA GLN A 261 -2.43 -8.38 1.76
C GLN A 261 -3.36 -8.69 0.59
N ASP A 262 -4.51 -9.27 0.90
CA ASP A 262 -5.58 -9.47 -0.07
C ASP A 262 -6.38 -8.17 -0.23
N LEU A 263 -6.63 -7.81 -1.49
CA LEU A 263 -7.50 -6.71 -1.91
C LEU A 263 -8.66 -7.28 -2.72
N PHE A 264 -9.89 -6.95 -2.36
CA PHE A 264 -11.09 -7.41 -3.04
C PHE A 264 -11.60 -6.32 -3.96
N VAL A 265 -11.31 -6.44 -5.26
CA VAL A 265 -11.68 -5.44 -6.27
C VAL A 265 -13.05 -5.79 -6.86
N ARG A 266 -14.00 -4.86 -6.79
CA ARG A 266 -15.36 -5.06 -7.31
C ARG A 266 -15.31 -5.31 -8.81
N LEU A 267 -16.09 -6.25 -9.31
CA LEU A 267 -16.27 -6.59 -10.74
C LEU A 267 -17.73 -6.99 -10.98
N THR A 268 -18.12 -7.21 -12.23
CA THR A 268 -19.39 -7.88 -12.55
C THR A 268 -19.34 -9.36 -12.12
N LEU A 269 -20.48 -9.93 -11.72
CA LEU A 269 -20.57 -11.33 -11.25
C LEU A 269 -20.12 -12.32 -12.32
N ARG A 270 -20.41 -12.05 -13.60
CA ARG A 270 -19.90 -12.87 -14.72
C ARG A 270 -18.37 -12.98 -14.70
N LEU A 271 -17.67 -11.87 -14.55
CA LEU A 271 -16.20 -11.87 -14.47
C LEU A 271 -15.69 -12.50 -13.18
N HIS A 272 -16.41 -12.31 -12.07
CA HIS A 272 -16.11 -12.98 -10.82
C HIS A 272 -16.14 -14.51 -10.97
N LEU A 273 -17.22 -15.07 -11.52
CA LEU A 273 -17.38 -16.51 -11.73
C LEU A 273 -16.30 -17.08 -12.66
N GLN A 274 -15.92 -16.36 -13.71
CA GLN A 274 -14.81 -16.74 -14.60
C GLN A 274 -13.45 -16.72 -13.88
N SER A 275 -13.23 -15.78 -12.96
CA SER A 275 -11.99 -15.75 -12.16
C SER A 275 -11.89 -16.95 -11.22
N GLN A 276 -13.01 -17.33 -10.58
CA GLN A 276 -13.11 -18.49 -9.69
C GLN A 276 -12.84 -19.81 -10.42
N SER A 277 -13.40 -19.99 -11.63
CA SER A 277 -13.19 -21.22 -12.41
C SER A 277 -11.73 -21.37 -12.86
N ARG A 278 -11.07 -20.27 -13.26
CA ARG A 278 -9.65 -20.27 -13.65
C ARG A 278 -8.71 -20.59 -12.47
N LEU A 279 -8.99 -20.05 -11.29
CA LEU A 279 -8.22 -20.37 -10.08
C LEU A 279 -8.32 -21.86 -9.73
N ARG A 280 -9.52 -22.44 -9.85
CA ARG A 280 -9.71 -23.88 -9.64
C ARG A 280 -8.95 -24.73 -10.64
N SER A 281 -8.96 -24.38 -11.94
CA SER A 281 -8.20 -25.12 -12.95
C SER A 281 -6.69 -25.08 -12.69
N LEU A 282 -6.15 -23.91 -12.29
CA LEU A 282 -4.72 -23.78 -11.97
C LEU A 282 -4.32 -24.59 -10.73
N SER A 283 -5.16 -24.62 -9.70
CA SER A 283 -4.90 -25.44 -8.49
C SER A 283 -4.87 -26.94 -8.77
N GLN A 284 -5.62 -27.42 -9.76
CA GLN A 284 -5.60 -28.82 -10.19
C GLN A 284 -4.40 -29.15 -11.08
N SER A 285 -3.88 -28.18 -11.83
CA SER A 285 -2.69 -28.36 -12.68
C SER A 285 -1.37 -28.38 -11.90
N SER A 286 -1.33 -27.83 -10.67
CA SER A 286 -0.14 -27.86 -9.81
C SER A 286 -0.04 -29.11 -8.91
N LEU A 287 -0.94 -30.08 -9.08
CA LEU A 287 -0.96 -31.37 -8.35
C LEU A 287 -0.48 -32.55 -9.21
N TYR A 288 0.13 -32.29 -10.36
CA TYR A 288 0.76 -33.28 -11.25
C TYR A 288 2.20 -32.90 -11.58
#